data_AF-A0A2R6C9U2-F1
#
_entry.id   AF-A0A2R6C9U2-F1
#
_cell.length_a   1.000
_cell.length_b   1.000
_cell.length_c   1.000
_cell.angle_alpha   90.00
_cell.angle_beta   90.00
_cell.angle_gamma   90.00
#
_symmetry.space_group_name_H-M   'P 1'
#
loop_
_entity.id
_entity.type
_entity.pdbx_description
1 polymer ?
#
loop_
_entity_poly.entity_id
_entity_poly.type
_entity_poly.pdbx_seq_one_letter_code
_entity_poly.pdbx_strand_id
1 'polypeptide(L)'
;MDDDMDDSAEEFNQLTARLRKTSVDGRVLFVRSLSVIENKHFDELNRLAALVSRRISSAQNLFDAQFYFVESNSPLKPKVVSMSQRHLKLSVRNGVVLAYGEKPYTPLHVLEYVNRDPLSPQITEVA
;
A
#
# COMPACT_ATOMS: atom_id res chain seq x y z
N MET A 1 22.08 19.03 2.14
CA MET A 1 20.89 18.39 1.53
C MET A 1 20.94 16.87 1.62
N ASP A 2 22.12 16.22 1.58
CA ASP A 2 22.23 14.80 1.95
C ASP A 2 22.12 14.57 3.48
N ASP A 3 22.61 15.51 4.32
CA ASP A 3 22.54 15.41 5.80
C ASP A 3 21.12 15.28 6.37
N ASP A 4 20.14 16.04 5.88
CA ASP A 4 18.76 15.99 6.42
C ASP A 4 18.06 14.64 6.16
N MET A 5 18.45 13.92 5.10
CA MET A 5 17.95 12.57 4.82
C MET A 5 18.57 11.52 5.75
N ASP A 6 19.83 11.69 6.12
CA ASP A 6 20.55 10.74 6.99
C ASP A 6 20.14 10.90 8.46
N ASP A 7 19.97 12.13 8.97
CA ASP A 7 19.50 12.37 10.34
C ASP A 7 18.08 11.83 10.56
N SER A 8 17.19 12.07 9.59
CA SER A 8 15.81 11.54 9.64
C SER A 8 15.76 10.02 9.44
N ALA A 9 16.72 9.43 8.73
CA ALA A 9 16.85 7.98 8.63
C ALA A 9 17.35 7.36 9.94
N GLU A 10 18.30 8.00 10.62
CA GLU A 10 18.84 7.52 11.89
C GLU A 10 17.80 7.57 13.00
N GLU A 11 17.07 8.68 13.15
CA GLU A 11 15.97 8.80 14.12
C GLU A 11 14.90 7.73 13.88
N PHE A 12 14.54 7.51 12.60
CA PHE A 12 13.59 6.47 12.22
C PHE A 12 14.08 5.05 12.57
N ASN A 13 15.36 4.79 12.39
CA ASN A 13 15.97 3.50 12.73
C ASN A 13 15.99 3.28 14.25
N GLN A 14 16.33 4.31 15.02
CA GLN A 14 16.30 4.25 16.49
C GLN A 14 14.87 4.01 17.01
N LEU A 15 13.88 4.72 16.46
CA LEU A 15 12.47 4.52 16.81
C LEU A 15 12.01 3.10 16.47
N THR A 16 12.36 2.60 15.28
CA THR A 16 12.05 1.23 14.86
C THR A 16 12.66 0.20 15.81
N ALA A 17 13.92 0.38 16.20
CA ALA A 17 14.58 -0.51 17.15
C ALA A 17 13.91 -0.49 18.53
N ARG A 18 13.45 0.68 19.00
CA ARG A 18 12.69 0.80 20.25
C ARG A 18 11.34 0.09 20.17
N LEU A 19 10.57 0.35 19.10
CA LEU A 19 9.27 -0.29 18.88
C LEU A 19 9.39 -1.82 18.80
N ARG A 20 10.45 -2.31 18.16
CA ARG A 20 10.74 -3.74 18.08
C ARG A 20 10.95 -4.37 19.45
N LYS A 21 11.71 -3.70 20.33
CA LYS A 21 11.96 -4.19 21.71
C LYS A 21 10.69 -4.24 22.56
N THR A 22 9.73 -3.36 22.27
CA THR A 22 8.43 -3.32 22.98
C THR A 22 7.36 -4.21 22.36
N SER A 23 7.62 -4.78 21.18
CA SER A 23 6.69 -5.66 20.49
C SER A 23 6.74 -7.07 21.08
N VAL A 24 5.57 -7.68 21.29
CA VAL A 24 5.44 -9.03 21.87
C VAL A 24 6.09 -10.09 20.98
N ASP A 25 5.97 -9.94 19.65
CA ASP A 25 6.52 -10.87 18.67
C ASP A 25 7.78 -10.33 17.97
N GLY A 26 8.30 -9.20 18.43
CA GLY A 26 9.48 -8.56 17.84
C GLY A 26 9.26 -8.06 16.42
N ARG A 27 8.01 -7.86 15.97
CA ARG A 27 7.68 -7.31 14.64
C ARG A 27 7.16 -5.89 14.71
N VAL A 28 7.28 -5.17 13.60
CA VAL A 28 6.82 -3.79 13.46
C VAL A 28 5.88 -3.67 12.25
N LEU A 29 4.82 -2.88 12.41
CA LEU A 29 3.93 -2.49 11.33
C LEU A 29 4.31 -1.10 10.83
N PHE A 30 4.54 -0.98 9.53
CA PHE A 30 4.76 0.31 8.88
C PHE A 30 3.56 0.70 8.04
N VAL A 31 3.10 1.93 8.22
CA VAL A 31 2.03 2.53 7.41
C VAL A 31 2.57 3.83 6.82
N ARG A 32 2.65 3.92 5.49
CA ARG A 32 3.29 5.04 4.80
C ARG A 32 2.44 5.53 3.64
N SER A 33 2.36 6.85 3.49
CA SER A 33 1.86 7.48 2.26
C SER A 33 3.05 7.88 1.39
N LEU A 34 3.09 7.39 0.15
CA LEU A 34 4.12 7.80 -0.81
C LEU A 34 3.84 9.16 -1.41
N SER A 35 2.58 9.63 -1.44
CA SER A 35 2.21 10.94 -1.99
C SER A 35 3.03 12.09 -1.40
N VAL A 36 3.22 12.09 -0.08
CA VAL A 36 3.98 13.15 0.62
C VAL A 36 5.45 13.11 0.23
N ILE A 37 6.00 11.93 0.00
CA ILE A 37 7.41 11.74 -0.34
C ILE A 37 7.66 12.05 -1.82
N GLU A 38 6.75 11.62 -2.69
CA GLU A 38 6.76 11.92 -4.13
C GLU A 38 6.73 13.42 -4.38
N ASN A 39 5.84 14.16 -3.70
CA ASN A 39 5.74 15.61 -3.86
C ASN A 39 7.01 16.35 -3.43
N LYS A 40 7.75 15.82 -2.45
CA LYS A 40 9.02 16.42 -1.98
C LYS A 40 10.22 16.09 -2.88
N HIS A 41 10.15 14.99 -3.63
CA HIS A 41 11.28 14.46 -4.41
C HIS A 41 10.88 14.15 -5.86
N PHE A 42 10.03 15.00 -6.46
CA PHE A 42 9.47 14.79 -7.79
C PHE A 42 10.56 14.67 -8.88
N ASP A 43 11.69 15.36 -8.70
CA ASP A 43 12.82 15.29 -9.65
C ASP A 43 13.70 14.04 -9.46
N GLU A 44 13.50 13.28 -8.38
CA GLU A 44 14.33 12.13 -8.00
C GLU A 44 13.53 10.82 -7.91
N LEU A 45 12.46 10.67 -8.70
CA LEU A 45 11.56 9.51 -8.65
C LEU A 45 12.28 8.15 -8.75
N ASN A 46 13.35 8.06 -9.54
CA ASN A 46 14.15 6.83 -9.65
C ASN A 46 14.88 6.49 -8.34
N ARG A 47 15.44 7.50 -7.66
CA ARG A 47 16.10 7.34 -6.35
C ARG A 47 15.07 6.97 -5.30
N LEU A 48 13.90 7.62 -5.33
CA LEU A 48 12.79 7.31 -4.44
C LEU A 48 12.28 5.88 -4.63
N ALA A 49 12.12 5.43 -5.88
CA ALA A 49 11.76 4.04 -6.18
C ALA A 49 12.78 3.05 -5.60
N ALA A 50 14.08 3.31 -5.76
CA ALA A 50 15.13 2.45 -5.21
C ALA A 50 15.12 2.43 -3.67
N LEU A 51 14.84 3.56 -3.01
CA LEU A 51 14.67 3.64 -1.56
C LEU A 51 13.46 2.82 -1.09
N VAL A 52 12.31 2.97 -1.76
CA VAL A 52 11.10 2.19 -1.45
C VAL A 52 11.35 0.70 -1.64
N SER A 53 12.02 0.30 -2.72
CA SER A 53 12.42 -1.09 -2.96
C SER A 53 13.28 -1.65 -1.82
N ARG A 54 14.34 -0.94 -1.43
CA ARG A 54 15.20 -1.36 -0.31
C ARG A 54 14.41 -1.53 0.99
N ARG A 55 13.50 -0.60 1.29
CA ARG A 55 12.67 -0.65 2.50
C ARG A 55 11.68 -1.81 2.50
N ILE A 56 11.10 -2.14 1.34
CA ILE A 56 10.22 -3.31 1.19
C ILE A 56 11.02 -4.60 1.41
N SER A 57 12.18 -4.73 0.76
CA SER A 57 13.05 -5.90 0.92
C SER A 57 13.51 -6.10 2.36
N SER A 58 13.96 -5.03 3.04
CA SER A 58 14.38 -5.11 4.45
C SER A 58 13.25 -5.58 5.37
N ALA A 59 12.03 -5.07 5.19
CA ALA A 59 10.90 -5.50 6.01
C ALA A 59 10.45 -6.93 5.71
N GLN A 60 10.48 -7.35 4.45
CA GLN A 60 10.20 -8.74 4.08
C GLN A 60 11.18 -9.71 4.77
N ASN A 61 12.47 -9.37 4.81
CA ASN A 61 13.49 -10.17 5.50
C ASN A 61 13.27 -10.23 7.03
N LEU A 62 12.69 -9.17 7.61
CA LEU A 62 12.38 -9.07 9.04
C LEU A 62 10.96 -9.55 9.37
N PHE A 63 10.21 -10.04 8.38
CA PHE A 63 8.80 -10.42 8.49
C PHE A 63 7.89 -9.31 9.05
N ASP A 64 8.27 -8.05 8.82
CA ASP A 64 7.48 -6.88 9.20
C ASP A 64 6.36 -6.62 8.18
N ALA A 65 5.20 -6.20 8.68
CA ALA A 65 4.08 -5.80 7.83
C ALA A 65 4.27 -4.37 7.31
N GLN A 66 3.99 -4.15 6.03
CA GLN A 66 4.06 -2.82 5.42
C GLN A 66 2.82 -2.50 4.59
N PHE A 67 2.26 -1.32 4.82
CA PHE A 67 1.20 -0.73 4.01
C PHE A 67 1.72 0.54 3.35
N TYR A 68 1.59 0.58 2.03
CA TYR A 68 1.88 1.77 1.22
C TYR A 68 0.58 2.29 0.62
N PHE A 69 0.26 3.54 0.93
CA PHE A 69 -0.75 4.30 0.23
C PHE A 69 -0.08 5.03 -0.92
N VAL A 70 -0.58 4.78 -2.12
CA VAL A 70 -0.05 5.32 -3.36
C VAL A 70 -1.21 5.92 -4.13
N GLU A 71 -1.03 7.14 -4.62
CA GLU A 71 -2.04 7.77 -5.48
C GLU A 71 -2.23 7.00 -6.79
N SER A 72 -3.46 7.01 -7.31
CA SER A 72 -3.80 6.21 -8.50
C SER A 72 -2.99 6.59 -9.74
N ASN A 73 -2.58 7.85 -9.84
CA ASN A 73 -1.77 8.44 -10.91
C ASN A 73 -0.27 8.56 -10.55
N SER A 74 0.17 8.02 -9.41
CA SER A 74 1.58 8.05 -9.03
C SER A 74 2.45 7.31 -10.05
N PRO A 75 3.59 7.89 -10.46
CA PRO A 75 4.58 7.23 -11.30
C PRO A 75 5.28 6.05 -10.57
N LEU A 76 5.25 6.00 -9.24
CA LEU A 76 5.83 4.90 -8.46
C LEU A 76 4.91 3.69 -8.37
N LYS A 77 3.60 3.87 -8.60
CA LYS A 77 2.60 2.79 -8.47
C LYS A 77 2.99 1.49 -9.15
N PRO A 78 3.40 1.44 -10.45
CA PRO A 78 3.73 0.18 -11.10
C PRO A 78 4.87 -0.57 -10.40
N LYS A 79 5.85 0.16 -9.87
CA LYS A 79 7.03 -0.40 -9.20
C LYS A 79 6.72 -0.87 -7.78
N VAL A 80 5.87 -0.15 -7.05
CA VAL A 80 5.41 -0.58 -5.72
C VAL A 80 4.53 -1.82 -5.83
N VAL A 81 3.60 -1.84 -6.78
CA VAL A 81 2.69 -2.97 -7.02
C VAL A 81 3.47 -4.23 -7.42
N SER A 82 4.51 -4.12 -8.25
CA SER A 82 5.32 -5.28 -8.66
C SER A 82 6.00 -5.98 -7.47
N MET A 83 6.47 -5.21 -6.48
CA MET A 83 7.14 -5.72 -5.28
C MET A 83 6.18 -6.11 -4.14
N SER A 84 4.95 -5.61 -4.17
CA SER A 84 3.94 -5.92 -3.16
C SER A 84 3.50 -7.38 -3.25
N GLN A 85 3.21 -8.01 -2.11
CA GLN A 85 2.56 -9.33 -2.13
C GLN A 85 1.07 -9.21 -2.42
N ARG A 86 0.45 -8.11 -1.95
CA ARG A 86 -0.98 -7.80 -2.12
C ARG A 86 -1.15 -6.36 -2.58
N HIS A 87 -2.15 -6.13 -3.42
CA HIS A 87 -2.54 -4.81 -3.89
C HIS A 87 -4.06 -4.67 -3.82
N LEU A 88 -4.52 -3.67 -3.05
CA LEU A 88 -5.92 -3.31 -2.92
C LEU A 88 -6.13 -1.91 -3.48
N LYS A 89 -7.12 -1.77 -4.35
CA LYS A 89 -7.52 -0.50 -4.95
C LYS A 89 -8.78 0.01 -4.30
N LEU A 90 -8.76 1.30 -3.99
CA LEU A 90 -9.91 2.05 -3.53
C LEU A 90 -10.42 2.93 -4.68
N SER A 91 -11.68 2.78 -5.05
CA SER A 91 -12.33 3.59 -6.09
C SER A 91 -13.58 4.25 -5.52
N VAL A 92 -13.65 5.57 -5.60
CA VAL A 92 -14.85 6.31 -5.20
C VAL A 92 -15.75 6.46 -6.42
N ARG A 93 -16.99 5.96 -6.33
CA ARG A 93 -18.02 6.12 -7.37
C ARG A 93 -19.33 6.55 -6.70
N ASN A 94 -19.87 7.70 -7.11
CA ASN A 94 -21.15 8.22 -6.60
C ASN A 94 -21.24 8.26 -5.06
N GLY A 95 -20.16 8.65 -4.38
CA GLY A 95 -20.10 8.69 -2.90
C GLY A 95 -19.88 7.34 -2.21
N VAL A 96 -19.80 6.24 -2.98
CA VAL A 96 -19.49 4.90 -2.47
C VAL A 96 -18.00 4.60 -2.67
N VAL A 97 -17.35 4.08 -1.62
CA VAL A 97 -15.97 3.59 -1.70
C VAL A 97 -16.01 2.09 -2.01
N LEU A 98 -15.52 1.73 -3.19
CA LEU A 98 -15.32 0.34 -3.61
C LEU A 98 -13.87 -0.06 -3.30
N ALA A 99 -13.69 -1.16 -2.58
CA ALA A 99 -12.39 -1.73 -2.26
C ALA A 99 -12.26 -3.11 -2.91
N TYR A 100 -11.25 -3.32 -3.75
CA TYR A 100 -11.03 -4.60 -4.42
C TYR A 100 -9.56 -4.95 -4.61
N GLY A 101 -9.25 -6.24 -4.58
CA GLY A 101 -7.91 -6.77 -4.78
C GLY A 101 -7.52 -6.78 -6.25
N GLU A 102 -6.48 -6.04 -6.61
CA GLU A 102 -5.82 -6.18 -7.92
C GLU A 102 -4.67 -7.21 -7.87
N LYS A 103 -4.16 -7.55 -6.66
CA LYS A 103 -3.17 -8.62 -6.45
C LYS A 103 -3.40 -9.34 -5.10
N PRO A 104 -3.62 -10.68 -5.08
CA PRO A 104 -4.16 -11.44 -6.22
C PRO A 104 -5.48 -10.84 -6.68
N TYR A 105 -5.84 -11.01 -7.96
CA TYR A 105 -7.12 -10.52 -8.47
C TYR A 105 -8.27 -11.13 -7.66
N THR A 106 -9.11 -10.26 -7.07
CA THR A 106 -10.36 -10.66 -6.43
C THR A 106 -11.50 -10.27 -7.36
N PRO A 107 -12.25 -11.24 -7.93
CA PRO A 107 -13.37 -10.92 -8.79
C PRO A 107 -14.43 -10.10 -8.05
N LEU A 108 -14.91 -9.05 -8.70
CA LEU A 108 -16.04 -8.29 -8.19
C LEU A 108 -17.32 -9.08 -8.49
N HIS A 109 -18.26 -9.08 -7.55
CA HIS A 109 -19.56 -9.69 -7.74
C HIS A 109 -20.64 -8.65 -7.47
N VAL A 110 -21.68 -8.64 -8.30
CA VAL A 110 -22.88 -7.84 -8.09
C VAL A 110 -24.04 -8.76 -7.74
N LEU A 111 -24.81 -8.32 -6.75
CA LEU A 111 -26.06 -8.93 -6.38
C LEU A 111 -27.19 -8.27 -7.18
N GLU A 112 -27.72 -8.96 -8.17
CA GLU A 112 -28.78 -8.49 -9.05
C GLU A 112 -30.13 -9.08 -8.63
N TYR A 113 -31.13 -8.23 -8.43
CA TYR A 113 -32.49 -8.67 -8.17
C TYR A 113 -33.23 -8.82 -9.50
N VAL A 114 -33.21 -10.03 -10.06
CA VAL A 114 -33.95 -10.35 -11.28
C VAL A 114 -35.43 -10.07 -11.05
N ASN A 115 -36.04 -9.27 -11.92
CA ASN A 115 -37.45 -8.85 -11.82
C ASN A 115 -37.84 -8.14 -10.50
N ARG A 116 -36.88 -7.55 -9.77
CA ARG A 116 -37.10 -6.93 -8.45
C ARG A 116 -37.60 -7.90 -7.37
N ASP A 117 -37.41 -9.21 -7.54
CA ASP A 117 -37.69 -10.17 -6.47
C ASP A 117 -36.57 -10.12 -5.42
N PRO A 118 -36.82 -9.60 -4.20
CA PRO A 118 -35.79 -9.50 -3.17
C PRO A 118 -35.40 -10.87 -2.58
N LEU A 119 -36.17 -11.93 -2.85
CA LEU A 119 -35.97 -13.27 -2.29
C LEU A 119 -35.11 -14.17 -3.18
N SER A 120 -34.88 -13.79 -4.44
CA SER A 120 -34.15 -14.59 -5.43
C SER A 120 -33.02 -13.80 -6.10
N PRO A 121 -32.07 -13.21 -5.34
CA PRO A 121 -30.95 -12.49 -5.94
C PRO A 121 -30.06 -13.43 -6.75
N GLN A 122 -29.58 -12.95 -7.90
CA GLN A 122 -28.51 -13.58 -8.67
C GLN A 122 -27.19 -12.90 -8.36
N ILE A 123 -26.13 -13.71 -8.26
CA ILE A 123 -24.76 -13.21 -8.07
C ILE A 123 -24.06 -13.33 -9.42
N THR A 124 -23.68 -12.19 -9.99
CA THR A 124 -22.99 -12.11 -11.28
C THR A 124 -21.60 -11.54 -11.07
N GLU A 125 -20.57 -12.21 -11.60
CA GLU A 125 -19.21 -11.68 -11.61
C GLU A 125 -19.12 -10.48 -12.57
N VAL A 126 -18.51 -9.39 -12.10
CA VAL A 126 -18.28 -8.17 -12.87
C VAL A 126 -16.81 -8.15 -13.26
N ALA A 127 -16.55 -8.42 -14.54
CA ALA A 127 -15.22 -8.37 -15.16
C ALA A 127 -14.63 -6.95 -15.20
#